data_AF-C7BP16-F1
#
_entry.id   AF-C7BP16-F1
#
_cell.length_a   1.000
_cell.length_b   1.000
_cell.length_c   1.000
_cell.angle_alpha   90.00
_cell.angle_beta   90.00
_cell.angle_gamma   90.00
#
_symmetry.space_group_name_H-M   'P 1'
#
loop_
_entity.id
_entity.type
_entity.pdbx_description
1 polymer ?
#
loop_
_entity_poly.entity_id
_entity_poly.type
_entity_poly.pdbx_seq_one_letter_code
_entity_poly.pdbx_strand_id
1 'polypeptide(L)'
;MQAEPYVLTEHNELILSTNIERIVTGRDTALVQIKQIIEQLDAISRLTSEVGGGTAQDWAMKSGHRYDSWLNEDVDKAIPAITRNIDRSIWRDLMLKSGMMALMDAQARDQWHKNLEEGDLPAISEGNILNTFEQLHLNKMDVFERGIINVFKGLSWDYKTNSPCSFGKKIIINNLVTYNRWGFSLNWGWRRDQLADLERMLFLLDGKPIPESRGDVTTSADGSHSGQPFEGCLRR
;
A
#
# COMPACT_ATOMS: atom_id res chain seq x y z
N MET A 1 25.66 29.04 -1.23
CA MET A 1 25.79 27.68 -1.78
C MET A 1 24.48 26.97 -1.52
N GLN A 2 23.68 26.82 -2.57
CA GLN A 2 22.40 26.10 -2.55
C GLN A 2 22.76 24.60 -2.58
N ALA A 3 22.36 23.85 -1.56
CA ALA A 3 22.52 22.40 -1.56
C ALA A 3 21.48 21.81 -2.52
N GLU A 4 21.95 21.20 -3.60
CA GLU A 4 21.16 20.44 -4.58
C GLU A 4 20.36 19.31 -3.88
N PRO A 5 19.09 19.08 -4.25
CA PRO A 5 18.22 18.10 -3.62
C PRO A 5 18.45 16.68 -4.19
N TYR A 6 19.70 16.19 -4.12
CA TYR A 6 20.09 14.92 -4.72
C TYR A 6 19.75 13.67 -3.87
N VAL A 7 19.13 13.87 -2.70
CA VAL A 7 18.94 12.81 -1.69
C VAL A 7 17.86 11.79 -2.07
N LEU A 8 16.97 12.11 -3.02
CA LEU A 8 15.81 11.26 -3.30
C LEU A 8 15.92 10.36 -4.54
N THR A 9 17.04 10.42 -5.29
CA THR A 9 17.13 9.84 -6.64
C THR A 9 17.74 8.44 -6.71
N GLU A 10 18.50 7.98 -5.71
CA GLU A 10 19.30 6.76 -5.89
C GLU A 10 18.59 5.43 -5.63
N HIS A 11 17.36 5.42 -5.12
CA HIS A 11 16.73 4.17 -4.59
C HIS A 11 15.36 3.82 -5.19
N ASN A 12 14.96 4.46 -6.30
CA ASN A 12 13.77 4.04 -7.03
C ASN A 12 14.16 2.99 -8.09
N GLU A 13 13.65 1.77 -7.98
CA GLU A 13 13.71 0.83 -9.10
C GLU A 13 13.01 1.46 -10.30
N LEU A 14 13.75 1.69 -11.38
CA LEU A 14 13.20 2.20 -12.63
C LEU A 14 12.22 1.16 -13.20
N ILE A 15 10.94 1.49 -13.25
CA ILE A 15 9.97 0.68 -13.98
C ILE A 15 10.29 0.82 -15.47
N LEU A 16 10.94 -0.20 -16.03
CA LEU A 16 11.26 -0.25 -17.45
C LEU A 16 9.95 -0.29 -18.28
N SER A 17 9.89 0.44 -19.40
CA SER A 17 8.73 0.43 -20.32
C SER A 17 8.40 -0.99 -20.81
N THR A 18 9.41 -1.84 -21.04
CA THR A 18 9.23 -3.26 -21.38
C THR A 18 8.48 -4.07 -20.31
N ASN A 19 8.55 -3.67 -19.04
CA ASN A 19 7.76 -4.28 -17.97
C ASN A 19 6.30 -3.80 -18.02
N ILE A 20 6.05 -2.54 -18.38
CA ILE A 20 4.69 -1.98 -18.46
C ILE A 20 3.92 -2.64 -19.61
N GLU A 21 4.52 -2.74 -20.79
CA GLU A 21 3.92 -3.42 -21.95
C GLU A 21 3.52 -4.86 -21.60
N ARG A 22 4.42 -5.59 -20.91
CA ARG A 22 4.16 -6.97 -20.47
C ARG A 22 3.00 -7.05 -19.46
N ILE A 23 2.89 -6.10 -18.54
CA ILE A 23 1.80 -6.04 -17.56
C ILE A 23 0.46 -5.81 -18.27
N VAL A 24 0.40 -4.82 -19.15
CA VAL A 24 -0.83 -4.48 -19.90
C VAL A 24 -1.25 -5.66 -20.77
N THR A 25 -0.34 -6.21 -21.57
CA THR A 25 -0.61 -7.36 -22.45
C THR A 25 -1.03 -8.59 -21.66
N GLY A 26 -0.36 -8.86 -20.54
CA GLY A 26 -0.68 -10.00 -19.66
C GLY A 26 -2.07 -9.86 -19.03
N ARG A 27 -2.42 -8.65 -18.57
CA ARG A 27 -3.74 -8.32 -18.02
C ARG A 27 -4.84 -8.49 -19.06
N ASP A 28 -4.66 -7.95 -20.27
CA ASP A 28 -5.67 -8.02 -21.33
C ASP A 28 -5.88 -9.47 -21.80
N THR A 29 -4.79 -10.21 -21.97
CA THR A 29 -4.83 -11.63 -22.33
C THR A 29 -5.57 -12.45 -21.26
N ALA A 30 -5.30 -12.19 -19.97
CA ALA A 30 -5.97 -12.87 -18.86
C ALA A 30 -7.47 -12.57 -18.86
N LEU A 31 -7.88 -11.32 -19.05
CA LEU A 31 -9.30 -10.94 -19.08
C LEU A 31 -10.07 -11.59 -20.23
N VAL A 32 -9.45 -11.72 -21.41
CA VAL A 32 -10.05 -12.45 -22.54
C VAL A 32 -10.28 -13.92 -22.18
N GLN A 33 -9.29 -14.58 -21.56
CA GLN A 33 -9.43 -15.98 -21.15
C GLN A 33 -10.47 -16.16 -20.02
N ILE A 34 -10.51 -15.25 -19.06
CA ILE A 34 -11.52 -15.27 -17.99
C ILE A 34 -12.93 -15.13 -18.58
N LYS A 35 -13.13 -14.22 -19.53
CA LYS A 35 -14.41 -14.06 -20.24
C LYS A 35 -14.84 -15.37 -20.92
N GLN A 36 -13.93 -16.02 -21.64
CA GLN A 36 -14.21 -17.30 -22.28
C GLN A 36 -14.61 -18.38 -21.27
N ILE A 37 -13.96 -18.43 -20.10
CA ILE A 37 -14.31 -19.39 -19.04
C ILE A 37 -15.71 -19.14 -18.51
N ILE A 38 -16.10 -17.88 -18.27
CA ILE A 38 -17.44 -17.54 -17.75
C ILE A 38 -18.51 -17.91 -18.79
N GLU A 39 -18.30 -17.56 -20.06
CA GLU A 39 -19.22 -17.92 -21.16
C GLU A 39 -19.36 -19.44 -21.32
N GLN A 40 -18.24 -20.18 -21.22
CA GLN A 40 -18.27 -21.64 -21.27
C GLN A 40 -19.00 -22.25 -20.07
N LEU A 41 -18.80 -21.70 -18.87
CA LEU A 41 -19.45 -22.17 -17.66
C LEU A 41 -20.97 -21.92 -17.71
N ASP A 42 -21.41 -20.80 -18.28
CA ASP A 42 -22.82 -20.53 -18.54
C ASP A 42 -23.41 -21.54 -19.55
N ALA A 43 -22.70 -21.81 -20.65
CA ALA A 43 -23.13 -22.81 -21.63
C ALA A 43 -23.26 -24.21 -21.03
N ILE A 44 -22.29 -24.63 -20.19
CA ILE A 44 -22.36 -25.90 -19.45
C ILE A 44 -23.55 -25.91 -18.50
N SER A 45 -23.80 -24.80 -17.79
CA SER A 45 -24.93 -24.68 -16.86
C SER A 45 -26.28 -24.85 -17.55
N ARG A 46 -26.43 -24.36 -18.80
CA ARG A 46 -27.63 -24.60 -19.61
C ARG A 46 -27.80 -26.08 -19.95
N LEU A 47 -26.73 -26.74 -20.43
CA LEU A 47 -26.75 -28.17 -20.75
C LEU A 47 -27.07 -29.05 -19.54
N THR A 48 -26.50 -28.76 -18.37
CA THR A 48 -26.78 -29.52 -17.14
C THR A 48 -28.18 -29.25 -16.63
N SER A 49 -28.67 -28.03 -16.76
CA SER A 49 -30.04 -27.67 -16.36
C SER A 49 -31.09 -28.40 -17.21
N GLU A 50 -30.88 -28.51 -18.52
CA GLU A 50 -31.77 -29.22 -19.46
C GLU A 50 -31.97 -30.70 -19.09
N VAL A 51 -30.96 -31.35 -18.53
CA VAL A 51 -31.05 -32.75 -18.07
C VAL A 51 -31.46 -32.88 -16.59
N GLY A 52 -31.83 -31.77 -15.94
CA GLY A 52 -32.24 -31.75 -14.53
C GLY A 52 -31.08 -31.76 -13.52
N GLY A 53 -29.84 -31.55 -13.97
CA GLY A 53 -28.63 -31.52 -13.15
C GLY A 53 -28.30 -30.18 -12.47
N GLY A 54 -29.16 -29.16 -12.65
CA GLY A 54 -28.95 -27.82 -12.07
C GLY A 54 -27.89 -26.99 -12.81
N THR A 55 -27.43 -25.91 -12.18
CA THR A 55 -26.46 -24.93 -12.72
C THR A 55 -25.12 -25.00 -12.00
N ALA A 56 -24.09 -24.27 -12.47
CA ALA A 56 -22.80 -24.17 -11.78
C ALA A 56 -22.92 -23.77 -10.30
N GLN A 57 -23.93 -22.98 -9.92
CA GLN A 57 -24.17 -22.64 -8.51
C GLN A 57 -24.55 -23.85 -7.64
N ASP A 58 -25.15 -24.87 -8.24
CA ASP A 58 -25.63 -26.08 -7.56
C ASP A 58 -24.51 -27.12 -7.40
N TRP A 59 -23.65 -27.28 -8.41
CA TRP A 59 -22.64 -28.36 -8.42
C TRP A 59 -21.18 -27.89 -8.28
N ALA A 60 -20.84 -26.63 -8.56
CA ALA A 60 -19.46 -26.15 -8.40
C ALA A 60 -19.13 -25.74 -6.96
N MET A 61 -20.15 -25.40 -6.16
CA MET A 61 -19.99 -24.91 -4.80
C MET A 61 -20.12 -26.05 -3.77
N LYS A 62 -19.23 -26.09 -2.78
CA LYS A 62 -19.35 -27.05 -1.67
C LYS A 62 -20.58 -26.73 -0.82
N SER A 63 -21.32 -27.76 -0.40
CA SER A 63 -22.49 -27.62 0.47
C SER A 63 -22.15 -26.84 1.75
N GLY A 64 -22.96 -25.82 2.08
CA GLY A 64 -22.75 -24.94 3.23
C GLY A 64 -21.78 -23.77 3.01
N HIS A 65 -21.13 -23.68 1.85
CA HIS A 65 -20.17 -22.64 1.50
C HIS A 65 -20.53 -21.96 0.17
N ARG A 66 -21.72 -21.37 0.10
CA ARG A 66 -22.06 -20.48 -1.02
C ARG A 66 -21.39 -19.14 -0.77
N TYR A 67 -20.24 -18.93 -1.39
CA TYR A 67 -19.66 -17.60 -1.54
C TYR A 67 -20.20 -16.98 -2.83
N ASP A 68 -20.44 -15.67 -2.81
CA ASP A 68 -20.73 -14.92 -4.03
C ASP A 68 -19.48 -14.99 -4.94
N SER A 69 -19.58 -15.76 -6.02
CA SER A 69 -18.50 -16.00 -6.96
C SER A 69 -18.79 -15.29 -8.28
N TRP A 70 -17.88 -14.41 -8.70
CA TRP A 70 -17.97 -13.73 -9.99
C TRP A 70 -18.00 -14.69 -11.19
N LEU A 71 -17.50 -15.92 -11.03
CA LEU A 71 -17.55 -16.91 -12.11
C LEU A 71 -18.97 -17.43 -12.37
N ASN A 72 -19.87 -17.31 -11.39
CA ASN A 72 -21.26 -17.75 -11.49
C ASN A 72 -22.24 -16.60 -11.77
N GLU A 73 -21.71 -15.39 -12.01
CA GLU A 73 -22.48 -14.20 -12.37
C GLU A 73 -22.54 -14.03 -13.89
N ASP A 74 -23.46 -13.18 -14.34
CA ASP A 74 -23.55 -12.80 -15.74
C ASP A 74 -22.25 -12.13 -16.23
N VAL A 75 -21.84 -12.43 -17.47
CA VAL A 75 -20.59 -11.93 -18.08
C VAL A 75 -20.50 -10.40 -18.02
N ASP A 76 -21.62 -9.70 -18.25
CA ASP A 76 -21.67 -8.23 -18.27
C ASP A 76 -21.48 -7.62 -16.87
N LYS A 77 -21.74 -8.40 -15.81
CA LYS A 77 -21.48 -7.98 -14.41
C LYS A 77 -20.12 -8.46 -13.91
N ALA A 78 -19.76 -9.70 -14.23
CA ALA A 78 -18.56 -10.35 -13.74
C ALA A 78 -17.30 -9.69 -14.29
N ILE A 79 -17.25 -9.42 -15.60
CA ILE A 79 -16.04 -8.90 -16.24
C ILE A 79 -15.63 -7.51 -15.72
N PRO A 80 -16.53 -6.52 -15.56
CA PRO A 80 -16.17 -5.25 -14.95
C PRO A 80 -15.64 -5.38 -13.51
N ALA A 81 -16.26 -6.23 -12.68
CA ALA A 81 -15.85 -6.44 -11.29
C ALA A 81 -14.48 -7.11 -11.20
N ILE A 82 -14.26 -8.17 -11.98
CA ILE A 82 -12.96 -8.87 -12.05
C ILE A 82 -11.87 -7.92 -12.58
N THR A 83 -12.19 -7.15 -13.63
CA THR A 83 -11.29 -6.14 -14.19
C THR A 83 -10.84 -5.15 -13.12
N ARG A 84 -11.79 -4.56 -12.37
CA ARG A 84 -11.47 -3.63 -11.27
C ARG A 84 -10.57 -4.26 -10.21
N ASN A 85 -10.80 -5.52 -9.85
CA ASN A 85 -9.99 -6.24 -8.85
C ASN A 85 -8.56 -6.51 -9.31
N ILE A 86 -8.40 -6.90 -10.58
CA ILE A 86 -7.09 -7.12 -11.21
C ILE A 86 -6.35 -5.78 -11.31
N ASP A 87 -7.00 -4.75 -11.85
CA ASP A 87 -6.40 -3.42 -12.04
C ASP A 87 -5.97 -2.80 -10.70
N ARG A 88 -6.77 -2.95 -9.63
CA ARG A 88 -6.39 -2.57 -8.25
C ARG A 88 -5.11 -3.26 -7.78
N SER A 89 -5.00 -4.57 -8.05
CA SER A 89 -3.85 -5.37 -7.63
C SER A 89 -2.59 -4.97 -8.41
N ILE A 90 -2.72 -4.69 -9.70
CA ILE A 90 -1.65 -4.17 -10.55
C ILE A 90 -1.17 -2.81 -10.03
N TRP A 91 -2.09 -1.87 -9.76
CA TRP A 91 -1.74 -0.55 -9.22
C TRP A 91 -1.02 -0.64 -7.88
N ARG A 92 -1.44 -1.56 -7.01
CA ARG A 92 -0.77 -1.81 -5.72
C ARG A 92 0.66 -2.30 -5.94
N ASP A 93 0.87 -3.26 -6.83
CA ASP A 93 2.19 -3.82 -7.14
C ASP A 93 3.12 -2.78 -7.79
N LEU A 94 2.60 -2.01 -8.75
CA LEU A 94 3.32 -0.91 -9.39
C LEU A 94 3.79 0.14 -8.36
N MET A 95 2.89 0.55 -7.47
CA MET A 95 3.22 1.52 -6.41
C MET A 95 4.27 0.99 -5.44
N LEU A 96 4.19 -0.29 -5.07
CA LEU A 96 5.17 -0.92 -4.20
C LEU A 96 6.55 -0.95 -4.86
N LYS A 97 6.65 -1.44 -6.11
CA LYS A 97 7.90 -1.55 -6.87
C LYS A 97 8.54 -0.20 -7.18
N SER A 98 7.74 0.84 -7.40
CA SER A 98 8.25 2.19 -7.66
C SER A 98 8.95 2.85 -6.47
N GLY A 99 8.79 2.31 -5.25
CA GLY A 99 9.22 2.97 -4.01
C GLY A 99 8.38 4.18 -3.61
N MET A 100 7.36 4.57 -4.39
CA MET A 100 6.56 5.76 -4.12
C MET A 100 5.79 5.70 -2.78
N MET A 101 5.36 4.50 -2.37
CA MET A 101 4.71 4.31 -1.06
C MET A 101 5.60 4.69 0.12
N ALA A 102 6.92 4.62 -0.05
CA ALA A 102 7.88 4.86 1.02
C ALA A 102 8.08 6.36 1.28
N LEU A 103 7.81 7.19 0.28
CA LEU A 103 7.88 8.66 0.34
C LEU A 103 6.62 9.29 0.95
N MET A 104 5.52 8.54 0.95
CA MET A 104 4.20 8.98 1.40
C MET A 104 4.06 8.92 2.93
N ASP A 105 3.54 9.99 3.52
CA ASP A 105 3.07 10.00 4.92
C ASP A 105 1.81 9.13 5.12
N ALA A 106 1.41 8.91 6.38
CA ALA A 106 0.21 8.14 6.71
C ALA A 106 -1.05 8.64 5.99
N GLN A 107 -1.26 9.96 5.93
CA GLN A 107 -2.42 10.56 5.27
C GLN A 107 -2.45 10.27 3.75
N ALA A 108 -1.30 10.39 3.09
CA ALA A 108 -1.15 10.11 1.67
C ALA A 108 -1.39 8.62 1.36
N ARG A 109 -0.86 7.73 2.21
CA ARG A 109 -1.08 6.28 2.11
C ARG A 109 -2.55 5.93 2.30
N ASP A 110 -3.21 6.51 3.31
CA ASP A 110 -4.64 6.29 3.56
C ASP A 110 -5.48 6.74 2.36
N GLN A 111 -5.18 7.92 1.80
CA GLN A 111 -5.87 8.40 0.61
C GLN A 111 -5.65 7.47 -0.59
N TRP A 112 -4.43 6.97 -0.77
CA TRP A 112 -4.13 6.00 -1.81
C TRP A 112 -4.90 4.69 -1.62
N HIS A 113 -4.96 4.15 -0.40
CA HIS A 113 -5.73 2.96 -0.08
C HIS A 113 -7.23 3.16 -0.34
N LYS A 114 -7.79 4.31 0.05
CA LYS A 114 -9.17 4.68 -0.27
C LYS A 114 -9.42 4.77 -1.77
N ASN A 115 -8.51 5.39 -2.51
CA ASN A 115 -8.62 5.48 -3.97
C ASN A 115 -8.56 4.09 -4.63
N LEU A 116 -7.77 3.16 -4.08
CA LEU A 116 -7.75 1.77 -4.55
C LEU A 116 -9.10 1.07 -4.31
N GLU A 117 -9.71 1.28 -3.14
CA GLU A 117 -10.95 0.60 -2.74
C GLU A 117 -12.20 1.21 -3.38
N GLU A 118 -12.36 2.52 -3.24
CA GLU A 118 -13.58 3.28 -3.52
C GLU A 118 -13.44 4.18 -4.74
N GLY A 119 -12.22 4.55 -5.11
CA GLY A 119 -11.96 5.50 -6.19
C GLY A 119 -12.05 4.91 -7.60
N ASP A 120 -12.08 5.82 -8.58
CA ASP A 120 -11.84 5.50 -9.98
C ASP A 120 -10.34 5.59 -10.26
N LEU A 121 -9.70 4.43 -10.35
CA LEU A 121 -8.30 4.33 -10.77
C LEU A 121 -8.21 4.55 -12.28
N PRO A 122 -7.12 5.16 -12.77
CA PRO A 122 -6.86 5.21 -14.21
C PRO A 122 -6.85 3.79 -14.77
N ALA A 123 -7.48 3.60 -15.93
CA ALA A 123 -7.47 2.31 -16.62
C ALA A 123 -6.02 1.84 -16.85
N ILE A 124 -5.77 0.54 -16.71
CA ILE A 124 -4.45 -0.03 -16.97
C ILE A 124 -4.14 0.08 -18.47
N SER A 125 -3.28 1.03 -18.81
CA SER A 125 -2.70 1.24 -20.13
C SER A 125 -1.31 1.82 -19.96
N GLU A 126 -0.45 1.65 -20.97
CA GLU A 126 0.92 2.19 -20.90
C GLU A 126 0.92 3.70 -20.65
N GLY A 127 0.11 4.45 -21.42
CA GLY A 127 0.00 5.90 -21.27
C GLY A 127 -0.51 6.33 -19.89
N ASN A 128 -1.49 5.64 -19.33
CA ASN A 128 -2.02 5.99 -18.00
C ASN A 128 -1.02 5.65 -16.89
N ILE A 129 -0.30 4.53 -17.00
CA ILE A 129 0.74 4.14 -16.06
C ILE A 129 1.88 5.16 -16.10
N LEU A 130 2.40 5.47 -17.29
CA LEU A 130 3.47 6.46 -17.46
C LEU A 130 3.06 7.83 -16.93
N ASN A 131 1.90 8.34 -17.32
CA ASN A 131 1.39 9.62 -16.84
C ASN A 131 1.22 9.63 -15.31
N THR A 132 0.68 8.56 -14.72
CA THR A 132 0.53 8.46 -13.26
C THR A 132 1.89 8.52 -12.57
N PHE A 133 2.89 7.79 -13.05
CA PHE A 133 4.23 7.81 -12.46
C PHE A 133 4.98 9.12 -12.71
N GLU A 134 4.76 9.77 -13.86
CA GLU A 134 5.27 11.11 -14.13
C GLU A 134 4.71 12.12 -13.13
N GLN A 135 3.40 12.12 -12.90
CA GLN A 135 2.77 12.99 -11.89
C GLN A 135 3.24 12.69 -10.47
N LEU A 136 3.40 11.41 -10.11
CA LEU A 136 3.96 11.03 -8.82
C LEU A 136 5.41 11.50 -8.66
N HIS A 137 6.20 11.43 -9.74
CA HIS A 137 7.58 11.89 -9.72
C HIS A 137 7.70 13.42 -9.63
N LEU A 138 6.88 14.16 -10.39
CA LEU A 138 6.83 15.63 -10.32
C LEU A 138 6.44 16.11 -8.92
N ASN A 139 5.47 15.46 -8.29
CA ASN A 139 4.97 15.81 -6.96
C ASN A 139 5.75 15.13 -5.82
N LYS A 140 6.82 14.38 -6.12
CA LYS A 140 7.56 13.58 -5.13
C LYS A 140 8.13 14.41 -4.00
N MET A 141 8.69 15.58 -4.32
CA MET A 141 9.22 16.53 -3.32
C MET A 141 8.12 17.05 -2.42
N ASP A 142 6.99 17.49 -2.98
CA ASP A 142 5.88 18.05 -2.20
C ASP A 142 5.26 17.02 -1.23
N VAL A 143 5.13 15.77 -1.69
CA VAL A 143 4.65 14.66 -0.84
C VAL A 143 5.62 14.40 0.30
N PHE A 144 6.92 14.44 0.02
CA PHE A 144 7.97 14.27 1.02
C PHE A 144 7.99 15.41 2.05
N GLU A 145 7.98 16.66 1.60
CA GLU A 145 7.98 17.85 2.45
C GLU A 145 6.74 17.90 3.36
N ARG A 146 5.55 17.60 2.80
CA ARG A 146 4.32 17.49 3.58
C ARG A 146 4.44 16.40 4.65
N GLY A 147 5.07 15.28 4.34
CA GLY A 147 5.33 14.22 5.31
C GLY A 147 6.18 14.69 6.49
N ILE A 148 7.28 15.40 6.21
CA ILE A 148 8.12 16.01 7.26
C ILE A 148 7.29 16.98 8.13
N ILE A 149 6.51 17.86 7.50
CA ILE A 149 5.66 18.82 8.21
C ILE A 149 4.64 18.11 9.09
N ASN A 150 4.01 17.05 8.60
CA ASN A 150 3.01 16.28 9.34
C ASN A 150 3.62 15.59 10.56
N VAL A 151 4.85 15.07 10.44
CA VAL A 151 5.61 14.54 11.58
C VAL A 151 5.81 15.63 12.65
N PHE A 152 6.28 16.82 12.28
CA PHE A 152 6.46 17.93 13.23
C PHE A 152 5.15 18.39 13.88
N LYS A 153 4.06 18.46 13.12
CA LYS A 153 2.72 18.83 13.64
C LYS A 153 2.21 17.82 14.67
N GLY A 154 2.55 16.54 14.53
CA GLY A 154 2.13 15.51 15.47
C GLY A 154 2.93 15.50 16.78
N LEU A 155 4.10 16.15 16.84
CA LEU A 155 4.93 16.17 18.05
C LEU A 155 4.36 17.15 19.08
N SER A 156 4.43 16.81 20.37
CA SER A 156 4.10 17.77 21.44
C SER A 156 5.16 18.85 21.52
N TRP A 157 4.72 20.10 21.64
CA TRP A 157 5.59 21.28 21.73
C TRP A 157 5.93 21.66 23.18
N ASP A 158 5.44 20.89 24.16
CA ASP A 158 5.75 21.10 25.58
C ASP A 158 7.22 20.76 25.91
N TYR A 159 7.88 20.03 25.00
CA TYR A 159 9.27 19.62 25.15
C TYR A 159 10.20 20.53 24.38
N LYS A 160 11.18 21.11 25.08
CA LYS A 160 12.25 21.96 24.48
C LYS A 160 13.02 21.28 23.34
N THR A 161 13.04 19.95 23.32
CA THR A 161 13.76 19.18 22.29
C THR A 161 12.97 18.97 21.01
N ASN A 162 11.64 19.12 21.06
CA ASN A 162 10.77 19.03 19.88
C ASN A 162 10.65 20.43 19.26
N SER A 163 11.54 20.77 18.32
CA SER A 163 11.50 22.03 17.59
C SER A 163 10.64 21.91 16.33
N PRO A 164 9.74 22.86 16.03
CA PRO A 164 8.91 22.83 14.83
C PRO A 164 9.70 23.06 13.52
N CYS A 165 10.96 23.51 13.62
CA CYS A 165 11.77 23.88 12.46
C CYS A 165 13.00 22.96 12.26
N SER A 166 13.24 21.98 13.13
CA SER A 166 14.44 21.14 13.05
C SER A 166 14.35 19.87 13.88
N PHE A 167 14.87 18.75 13.38
CA PHE A 167 15.07 17.54 14.18
C PHE A 167 16.31 17.66 15.09
N GLY A 168 16.08 17.78 16.39
CA GLY A 168 17.12 17.78 17.41
C GLY A 168 17.72 16.40 17.67
N LYS A 169 18.74 16.34 18.54
CA LYS A 169 19.36 15.06 18.96
C LYS A 169 18.40 14.12 19.70
N LYS A 170 17.26 14.63 20.19
CA LYS A 170 16.26 13.90 20.95
C LYS A 170 14.87 14.35 20.50
N ILE A 171 13.97 13.40 20.27
CA ILE A 171 12.55 13.63 19.98
C ILE A 171 11.75 12.90 21.06
N ILE A 172 10.69 13.53 21.56
CA ILE A 172 9.80 12.96 22.57
C ILE A 172 8.41 12.79 21.97
N ILE A 173 7.90 11.55 21.98
CA ILE A 173 6.56 11.20 21.51
C ILE A 173 5.73 10.75 22.71
N ASN A 174 4.58 11.39 22.91
CA ASN A 174 3.68 11.08 24.02
C ASN A 174 2.83 9.84 23.71
N ASN A 175 2.50 9.08 24.76
CA ASN A 175 1.52 7.98 24.70
C ASN A 175 1.83 6.94 23.61
N LEU A 176 3.11 6.69 23.34
CA LEU A 176 3.52 5.72 22.33
C LEU A 176 3.32 4.28 22.81
N VAL A 177 3.50 4.04 24.11
CA VAL A 177 3.49 2.72 24.73
C VAL A 177 2.44 2.70 25.85
N THR A 178 1.75 1.57 26.01
CA THR A 178 0.95 1.25 27.19
C THR A 178 1.63 0.15 28.01
N TYR A 179 1.40 0.15 29.32
CA TYR A 179 1.91 -0.86 30.24
C TYR A 179 0.76 -1.55 30.95
N ASN A 180 0.71 -2.88 30.84
CA ASN A 180 -0.24 -3.70 31.56
C ASN A 180 0.45 -4.92 32.19
N ARG A 181 -0.33 -5.84 32.78
CA ARG A 181 0.18 -7.06 33.44
C ARG A 181 1.00 -8.00 32.53
N TRP A 182 0.93 -7.82 31.22
CA TRP A 182 1.65 -8.58 30.19
C TRP A 182 2.86 -7.81 29.64
N GLY A 183 3.18 -6.64 30.20
CA GLY A 183 4.35 -5.84 29.83
C GLY A 183 4.00 -4.58 29.04
N PHE A 184 5.00 -4.08 28.30
CA PHE A 184 4.87 -2.93 27.42
C PHE A 184 4.35 -3.36 26.05
N SER A 185 3.42 -2.60 25.48
CA SER A 185 2.99 -2.74 24.08
C SER A 185 2.78 -1.38 23.45
N LEU A 186 2.99 -1.25 22.14
CA LEU A 186 2.67 0.00 21.45
C LEU A 186 1.16 0.28 21.50
N ASN A 187 0.81 1.56 21.61
CA ASN A 187 -0.57 1.98 21.40
C ASN A 187 -0.91 1.90 19.91
N TRP A 188 -1.97 1.15 19.59
CA TRP A 188 -2.46 1.01 18.23
C TRP A 188 -3.08 2.30 17.71
N GLY A 189 -2.98 2.53 16.40
CA GLY A 189 -3.51 3.70 15.69
C GLY A 189 -2.46 4.78 15.42
N TRP A 190 -2.92 6.04 15.29
CA TRP A 190 -2.15 7.15 14.73
C TRP A 190 -0.77 7.42 15.37
N ARG A 191 -0.56 7.06 16.65
CA ARG A 191 0.74 7.21 17.32
C ARG A 191 1.80 6.24 16.79
N ARG A 192 1.39 5.02 16.43
CA ARG A 192 2.24 4.04 15.76
C ARG A 192 2.61 4.53 14.37
N ASP A 193 1.63 5.03 13.62
CA ASP A 193 1.84 5.58 12.27
C ASP A 193 2.78 6.78 12.30
N GLN A 194 2.63 7.65 13.32
CA GLN A 194 3.55 8.77 13.56
C GLN A 194 4.99 8.32 13.80
N LEU A 195 5.21 7.23 14.54
CA LEU A 195 6.55 6.68 14.78
C LEU A 195 7.16 6.10 13.50
N ALA A 196 6.37 5.33 12.74
CA ALA A 196 6.81 4.79 11.45
C ALA A 196 7.11 5.91 10.45
N ASP A 197 6.28 6.95 10.38
CA ASP A 197 6.53 8.12 9.53
C ASP A 197 7.82 8.85 9.94
N LEU A 198 8.06 9.05 11.25
CA LEU A 198 9.30 9.66 11.74
C LEU A 198 10.53 8.85 11.35
N GLU A 199 10.51 7.53 11.55
CA GLU A 199 11.62 6.65 11.18
C GLU A 199 11.92 6.76 9.68
N ARG A 200 10.90 6.60 8.83
CA ARG A 200 11.08 6.66 7.37
C ARG A 200 11.64 8.02 6.92
N MET A 201 11.17 9.13 7.50
CA MET A 201 11.68 10.46 7.18
C MET A 201 13.14 10.64 7.61
N LEU A 202 13.54 10.11 8.77
CA LEU A 202 14.93 10.17 9.22
C LEU A 202 15.85 9.32 8.34
N PHE A 203 15.43 8.13 7.93
CA PHE A 203 16.18 7.30 7.00
C PHE A 203 16.34 7.98 5.64
N LEU A 204 15.29 8.60 5.12
CA LEU A 204 15.33 9.38 3.88
C LEU A 204 16.31 10.55 3.97
N LEU A 205 16.27 11.33 5.06
CA LEU A 205 17.20 12.45 5.28
C LEU A 205 18.66 11.98 5.41
N ASP A 206 18.89 10.78 5.93
CA ASP A 206 20.20 10.15 6.03
C ASP A 206 20.66 9.48 4.71
N GLY A 207 19.83 9.48 3.66
CA GLY A 207 20.11 8.77 2.40
C GLY A 207 20.17 7.25 2.56
N LYS A 208 19.51 6.70 3.59
CA LYS A 208 19.44 5.27 3.88
C LYS A 208 18.21 4.64 3.23
N PRO A 209 18.24 3.33 2.92
CA PRO A 209 17.07 2.62 2.42
C PRO A 209 15.98 2.63 3.49
N ILE A 210 14.76 2.95 3.09
CA ILE A 210 13.61 3.01 4.00
C ILE A 210 13.31 1.59 4.50
N PRO A 211 13.19 1.37 5.82
CA PRO A 211 12.82 0.07 6.34
C PRO A 211 11.43 -0.32 5.82
N GLU A 212 11.33 -1.49 5.17
CA GLU A 212 10.04 -2.08 4.83
C GLU A 212 9.21 -2.29 6.11
N SER A 213 7.88 -2.29 5.99
CA SER A 213 6.93 -2.41 7.12
C SER A 213 7.12 -3.63 8.03
N ARG A 214 7.94 -4.62 7.62
CA ARG A 214 8.33 -5.79 8.43
C ARG A 214 9.57 -5.60 9.30
N GLY A 215 10.35 -4.55 9.06
CA GLY A 215 11.58 -4.23 9.80
C GLY A 215 11.54 -2.86 10.47
N ASP A 216 10.39 -2.18 10.47
CA ASP A 216 10.25 -0.87 11.09
C ASP A 216 10.38 -0.96 12.62
N VAL A 217 10.66 0.18 13.24
CA VAL A 217 10.81 0.30 14.69
C VAL A 217 9.53 -0.12 15.42
N THR A 218 8.36 -0.03 14.78
CA THR A 218 7.08 -0.42 15.40
C THR A 218 6.99 -1.93 15.59
N THR A 219 7.49 -2.70 14.62
CA THR A 219 7.54 -4.17 14.67
C THR A 219 8.61 -4.66 15.63
N SER A 220 9.76 -3.98 15.66
CA SER A 220 10.85 -4.27 16.60
C SER A 220 10.45 -3.96 18.06
N ALA A 221 9.69 -2.88 18.29
CA ALA A 221 9.19 -2.51 19.61
C ALA A 221 8.08 -3.44 20.12
N ASP A 222 7.25 -4.00 19.23
CA ASP A 222 6.27 -5.04 19.59
C ASP A 222 6.96 -6.38 19.97
N GLY A 223 8.13 -6.68 19.40
CA GLY A 223 8.90 -7.90 19.66
C GLY A 223 9.70 -7.90 20.97
N SER A 224 9.98 -6.73 21.57
CA SER A 224 10.74 -6.60 22.82
C SER A 224 9.90 -6.92 24.07
N HIS A 225 9.56 -8.21 24.26
CA HIS A 225 8.90 -8.73 25.47
C HIS A 225 9.82 -8.82 26.71
N SER A 226 10.97 -8.15 26.73
CA SER A 226 12.01 -8.33 27.75
C SER A 226 12.29 -7.06 28.56
N GLY A 227 11.29 -6.54 29.27
CA GLY A 227 11.46 -5.77 30.53
C GLY A 227 12.42 -4.56 30.57
N GLN A 228 13.03 -4.14 29.47
CA GLN A 228 13.93 -3.00 29.37
C GLN A 228 13.21 -1.85 28.66
N PRO A 229 13.46 -0.59 29.05
CA PRO A 229 13.01 0.56 28.27
C PRO A 229 13.53 0.41 26.83
N PHE A 230 12.67 0.67 25.84
CA PHE A 230 13.07 0.66 24.44
C PHE A 230 14.05 1.81 24.19
N GLU A 231 15.36 1.53 24.27
CA GLU A 231 16.39 2.38 23.69
C GLU A 231 16.51 2.09 22.19
N GLY A 232 15.49 2.52 21.44
CA GLY A 232 15.56 2.59 19.98
C GLY A 232 16.59 3.64 19.58
N CYS A 233 17.86 3.25 19.57
CA CYS A 233 18.94 4.14 19.20
C CYS A 233 18.99 4.23 17.68
N LEU A 234 18.31 5.23 17.10
CA LEU A 234 18.72 5.79 15.83
C LEU A 234 20.09 6.45 16.04
N ARG A 235 21.15 5.64 16.01
CA ARG A 235 22.52 6.15 16.08
C ARG A 235 22.75 7.00 14.83
N ARG A 236 22.89 8.31 15.06
CA ARG A 236 23.49 9.26 14.13
C ARG A 236 24.95 8.90 13.90
#